data_AF-A0A198A6Q9-F1
#
_entry.id   AF-A0A198A6Q9-F1
#
_cell.length_a   1.000
_cell.length_b   1.000
_cell.length_c   1.000
_cell.angle_alpha   90.00
_cell.angle_beta   90.00
_cell.angle_gamma   90.00
#
_symmetry.space_group_name_H-M   'P 1'
#
loop_
_entity.id
_entity.type
_entity.pdbx_description
1 polymer ?
#
loop_
_entity_poly.entity_id
_entity_poly.type
_entity_poly.pdbx_seq_one_letter_code
_entity_poly.pdbx_strand_id
1 'polypeptide(L)'
;MKNMDEKQSVNKRIDLAKLIEYISKDPESELVVQDTEELLKLIVNQHTMTTGEVMNWFEVSRQRLLGLKNQGYLNELKGGLYSRSNVETMRWQQIEGGRLRYELYPVFRLLDCCLIIDKRRFFDCQTMVKVESKGEHYNPVNHPYKLALEEMLSAAVETYKKNQTVVYLMQKGFDEVYNLDDLQRVEKEGMWFAGEHTKDDFLEMLERTSKTETGLEKADNFQVTINELASM
;
A
#
# COMPACT_ATOMS: atom_id res chain seq x y z
N MET A 1 17.42 -4.61 57.58
CA MET A 1 16.41 -4.81 56.50
C MET A 1 16.94 -4.28 55.20
N LYS A 2 17.36 -5.19 54.30
CA LYS A 2 16.92 -5.34 52.90
C LYS A 2 18.06 -6.06 52.16
N ASN A 3 17.91 -7.38 52.09
CA ASN A 3 18.64 -8.21 51.12
C ASN A 3 18.21 -7.72 49.74
N MET A 4 19.16 -7.17 48.99
CA MET A 4 19.03 -7.02 47.55
C MET A 4 19.44 -8.37 46.94
N ASP A 5 18.44 -9.22 46.67
CA ASP A 5 18.66 -10.41 45.87
C ASP A 5 19.01 -9.98 44.44
N GLU A 6 20.30 -10.10 44.10
CA GLU A 6 20.77 -10.11 42.72
C GLU A 6 20.12 -11.30 42.00
N LYS A 7 19.12 -11.02 41.17
CA LYS A 7 18.61 -11.99 40.20
C LYS A 7 19.72 -12.28 39.19
N GLN A 8 20.50 -13.33 39.45
CA GLN A 8 21.34 -13.97 38.45
C GLN A 8 20.46 -14.35 37.24
N SER A 9 20.68 -13.70 36.09
CA SER A 9 20.04 -14.13 34.85
C SER A 9 20.65 -15.47 34.45
N VAL A 10 19.94 -16.56 34.76
CA VAL A 10 20.34 -17.90 34.33
C VAL A 10 20.31 -17.91 32.80
N ASN A 11 21.49 -17.91 32.19
CA ASN A 11 21.66 -17.98 30.74
C ASN A 11 21.31 -19.42 30.30
N LYS A 12 20.02 -19.70 30.13
CA LYS A 12 19.53 -21.02 29.70
C LYS A 12 19.90 -21.21 28.23
N ARG A 13 20.98 -21.95 27.97
CA ARG A 13 21.28 -22.46 26.63
C ARG A 13 20.32 -23.60 26.32
N ILE A 14 19.58 -23.48 25.22
CA ILE A 14 18.74 -24.55 24.71
C ILE A 14 19.63 -25.50 23.90
N ASP A 15 19.58 -26.78 24.24
CA ASP A 15 20.22 -27.85 23.50
C ASP A 15 19.23 -28.41 22.48
N LEU A 16 19.43 -28.04 21.20
CA LEU A 16 18.52 -28.41 20.12
C LEU A 16 18.47 -29.92 19.88
N ALA A 17 19.55 -30.66 20.13
CA ALA A 17 19.57 -32.11 19.96
C ALA A 17 18.67 -32.80 21.00
N LYS A 18 18.71 -32.32 22.26
CA LYS A 18 17.79 -32.79 23.30
C LYS A 18 16.34 -32.41 23.02
N LEU A 19 16.11 -31.25 22.40
CA LEU A 19 14.77 -30.84 22.02
C LEU A 19 14.18 -31.77 20.95
N ILE A 20 14.97 -32.18 19.96
CA ILE A 20 14.55 -33.18 18.95
C ILE A 20 14.26 -34.51 19.62
N GLU A 21 15.16 -35.00 20.46
CA GLU A 21 14.96 -36.26 21.17
C GLU A 21 13.66 -36.25 22.00
N TYR A 22 13.35 -35.11 22.62
CA TYR A 22 12.10 -34.92 23.35
C TYR A 22 10.88 -34.96 22.41
N ILE A 23 10.93 -34.24 21.28
CA ILE A 23 9.84 -34.21 20.28
C ILE A 23 9.62 -35.62 19.69
N SER A 24 10.67 -36.34 19.32
CA SER A 24 10.56 -37.69 18.74
C SER A 24 10.01 -38.75 19.71
N LYS A 25 10.04 -38.48 21.01
CA LYS A 25 9.54 -39.38 22.06
C LYS A 25 8.14 -39.02 22.53
N ASP A 26 7.60 -37.89 22.11
CA ASP A 26 6.25 -37.46 22.45
C ASP A 26 5.24 -38.14 21.50
N PRO A 27 4.42 -39.08 22.00
CA PRO A 27 3.49 -39.84 21.17
C PRO A 27 2.34 -38.99 20.61
N GLU A 28 2.11 -37.80 21.17
CA GLU A 28 1.09 -36.85 20.70
C GLU A 28 1.66 -35.81 19.74
N SER A 29 2.96 -35.86 19.43
CA SER A 29 3.59 -34.88 18.57
C SER A 29 3.29 -35.13 17.09
N GLU A 30 2.68 -34.15 16.43
CA GLU A 30 2.49 -34.14 14.98
C GLU A 30 3.76 -33.68 14.22
N LEU A 31 4.79 -33.23 14.95
CA LEU A 31 6.04 -32.69 14.40
C LEU A 31 7.06 -33.79 14.16
N VAL A 32 7.30 -34.11 12.89
CA VAL A 32 8.40 -35.00 12.48
C VAL A 32 9.62 -34.13 12.16
N VAL A 33 10.65 -34.20 13.00
CA VAL A 33 11.88 -33.42 12.85
C VAL A 33 13.08 -34.37 12.89
N GLN A 34 13.86 -34.40 11.82
CA GLN A 34 14.96 -35.34 11.61
C GLN A 34 16.26 -34.85 12.26
N ASP A 35 16.52 -33.54 12.23
CA ASP A 35 17.75 -32.96 12.76
C ASP A 35 17.60 -31.51 13.25
N THR A 36 18.69 -30.96 13.79
CA THR A 36 18.75 -29.61 14.34
C THR A 36 18.59 -28.52 13.31
N GLU A 37 18.99 -28.79 12.06
CA GLU A 37 18.84 -27.83 10.97
C GLU A 37 17.37 -27.72 10.54
N GLU A 38 16.67 -28.84 10.44
CA GLU A 38 15.24 -28.89 10.16
C GLU A 38 14.44 -28.20 11.27
N LEU A 39 14.76 -28.48 12.54
CA LEU A 39 14.16 -27.80 13.68
C LEU A 39 14.35 -26.27 13.60
N LEU A 40 15.58 -25.82 13.27
CA LEU A 40 15.88 -24.41 13.13
C LEU A 40 15.11 -23.77 11.97
N LYS A 41 15.01 -24.45 10.83
CA LYS A 41 14.22 -23.98 9.67
C LYS A 41 12.75 -23.81 10.05
N LEU A 42 12.18 -24.77 10.78
CA LEU A 42 10.80 -24.69 11.24
C LEU A 42 10.58 -23.50 12.18
N ILE A 43 11.46 -23.31 13.16
CA ILE A 43 11.40 -22.17 14.09
C ILE A 43 11.51 -20.84 13.31
N VAL A 44 12.47 -20.73 12.39
CA VAL A 44 12.66 -19.53 11.59
C VAL A 44 11.44 -19.25 10.71
N ASN A 45 10.93 -20.24 9.98
CA ASN A 45 9.78 -20.08 9.08
C ASN A 45 8.49 -19.75 9.85
N GLN A 46 8.32 -20.32 11.04
CA GLN A 46 7.16 -20.05 11.89
C GLN A 46 7.17 -18.64 12.47
N HIS A 47 8.35 -18.10 12.82
CA HIS A 47 8.44 -16.81 13.52
C HIS A 47 8.87 -15.64 12.64
N THR A 48 9.31 -15.90 11.41
CA THR A 48 9.78 -14.87 10.49
C THR A 48 9.05 -14.89 9.15
N MET A 49 9.16 -13.77 8.43
CA MET A 49 8.71 -13.62 7.05
C MET A 49 9.81 -12.91 6.27
N THR A 50 10.05 -13.35 5.04
CA THR A 50 10.92 -12.70 4.08
C THR A 50 10.27 -11.46 3.49
N THR A 51 11.06 -10.62 2.83
CA THR A 51 10.56 -9.42 2.11
C THR A 51 9.47 -9.77 1.11
N GLY A 52 9.62 -10.88 0.37
CA GLY A 52 8.62 -11.34 -0.60
C GLY A 52 7.31 -11.73 0.08
N GLU A 53 7.38 -12.48 1.18
CA GLU A 53 6.20 -12.89 1.94
C GLU A 53 5.49 -11.69 2.57
N VAL A 54 6.24 -10.72 3.11
CA VAL A 54 5.66 -9.49 3.67
C VAL A 54 5.00 -8.64 2.59
N MET A 55 5.65 -8.49 1.43
CA MET A 55 5.05 -7.80 0.28
C MET A 55 3.75 -8.45 -0.18
N ASN A 56 3.73 -9.78 -0.26
CA ASN A 56 2.53 -10.53 -0.62
C ASN A 56 1.43 -10.39 0.45
N TRP A 57 1.80 -10.51 1.73
CA TRP A 57 0.87 -10.41 2.86
C TRP A 57 0.17 -9.05 2.97
N PHE A 58 0.90 -7.97 2.67
CA PHE A 58 0.36 -6.61 2.66
C PHE A 58 -0.18 -6.18 1.29
N GLU A 59 0.09 -6.94 0.23
CA GLU A 59 -0.21 -6.58 -1.16
C GLU A 59 0.41 -5.23 -1.57
N VAL A 60 1.67 -4.99 -1.19
CA VAL A 60 2.36 -3.71 -1.43
C VAL A 60 3.66 -3.86 -2.21
N SER A 61 4.00 -2.79 -2.95
CA SER A 61 5.28 -2.69 -3.65
C SER A 61 6.48 -2.61 -2.69
N ARG A 62 7.67 -2.94 -3.19
CA ARG A 62 8.94 -2.83 -2.43
C ARG A 62 9.20 -1.41 -1.93
N GLN A 63 8.87 -0.39 -2.74
CA GLN A 63 9.02 1.02 -2.35
C GLN A 63 8.10 1.36 -1.18
N ARG A 64 6.86 0.85 -1.18
CA ARG A 64 5.93 1.07 -0.08
C ARG A 64 6.36 0.35 1.19
N LEU A 65 6.85 -0.89 1.08
CA LEU A 65 7.42 -1.62 2.20
C LEU A 65 8.61 -0.86 2.83
N LEU A 66 9.49 -0.29 1.99
CA LEU A 66 10.57 0.58 2.46
C LEU A 66 10.03 1.82 3.19
N GLY A 67 8.96 2.41 2.68
CA GLY A 67 8.26 3.50 3.36
C GLY A 67 7.71 3.11 4.73
N LEU A 68 7.06 1.95 4.84
CA LEU A 68 6.54 1.42 6.11
C LEU A 68 7.66 1.15 7.12
N LYS A 69 8.78 0.61 6.65
CA LYS A 69 10.00 0.43 7.46
C LYS A 69 10.55 1.77 7.94
N ASN A 70 10.75 2.73 7.04
CA ASN A 70 11.32 4.04 7.38
C ASN A 70 10.43 4.84 8.35
N GLN A 71 9.11 4.60 8.32
CA GLN A 71 8.14 5.20 9.24
C GLN A 71 8.02 4.45 10.58
N GLY A 72 8.77 3.36 10.78
CA GLY A 72 8.74 2.57 12.01
C GLY A 72 7.52 1.68 12.19
N TYR A 73 6.70 1.51 11.14
CA TYR A 73 5.52 0.64 11.19
C TYR A 73 5.86 -0.84 11.03
N LEU A 74 7.00 -1.16 10.40
CA LEU A 74 7.50 -2.51 10.26
C LEU A 74 8.95 -2.59 10.72
N ASN A 75 9.23 -3.53 11.62
CA ASN A 75 10.56 -3.76 12.13
C ASN A 75 11.23 -4.92 11.39
N GLU A 76 12.22 -4.58 10.57
CA GLU A 76 13.10 -5.56 9.95
C GLU A 76 14.09 -6.08 11.01
N LEU A 77 14.16 -7.40 11.17
CA LEU A 77 15.14 -8.04 12.05
C LEU A 77 16.54 -7.90 11.46
N LYS A 78 16.72 -8.37 10.22
CA LYS A 78 17.97 -8.28 9.46
C LYS A 78 17.80 -8.75 8.02
N GLY A 79 18.43 -8.07 7.05
CA GLY A 79 18.66 -8.60 5.70
C GLY A 79 17.40 -9.03 4.93
N GLY A 80 16.28 -8.34 5.16
CA GLY A 80 15.00 -8.63 4.54
C GLY A 80 14.14 -9.66 5.28
N LEU A 81 14.53 -10.07 6.50
CA LEU A 81 13.72 -10.87 7.41
C LEU A 81 12.96 -9.99 8.40
N TYR A 82 11.68 -10.28 8.59
CA TYR A 82 10.75 -9.59 9.46
C TYR A 82 10.20 -10.56 10.49
N SER A 83 9.82 -10.05 11.67
CA SER A 83 9.08 -10.83 12.65
C SER A 83 7.65 -11.04 12.16
N ARG A 84 7.20 -12.30 12.06
CA ARG A 84 5.84 -12.64 11.62
C ARG A 84 4.77 -12.01 12.51
N SER A 85 4.92 -12.10 13.82
CA SER A 85 3.96 -11.54 14.78
C SER A 85 3.83 -10.01 14.66
N ASN A 86 4.92 -9.30 14.39
CA ASN A 86 4.90 -7.86 14.15
C ASN A 86 4.12 -7.52 12.87
N VAL A 87 4.40 -8.25 11.78
CA VAL A 87 3.72 -8.11 10.48
C VAL A 87 2.22 -8.38 10.63
N GLU A 88 1.85 -9.47 11.28
CA GLU A 88 0.45 -9.86 11.50
C GLU A 88 -0.28 -8.87 12.43
N THR A 89 0.36 -8.41 13.50
CA THR A 89 -0.22 -7.39 14.40
C THR A 89 -0.47 -6.08 13.67
N MET A 90 0.46 -5.64 12.82
CA MET A 90 0.30 -4.44 12.02
C MET A 90 -0.85 -4.60 11.00
N ARG A 91 -0.97 -5.78 10.37
CA ARG A 91 -2.11 -6.10 9.50
C ARG A 91 -3.43 -6.10 10.27
N TRP A 92 -3.47 -6.68 11.46
CA TRP A 92 -4.63 -6.65 12.34
C TRP A 92 -5.02 -5.22 12.74
N GLN A 93 -4.05 -4.37 13.10
CA GLN A 93 -4.29 -2.96 13.40
C GLN A 93 -4.81 -2.17 12.19
N GLN A 94 -4.39 -2.52 10.97
CA GLN A 94 -4.98 -1.98 9.75
C GLN A 94 -6.45 -2.40 9.58
N ILE A 95 -6.76 -3.68 9.84
CA ILE A 95 -8.11 -4.25 9.69
C ILE A 95 -9.06 -3.74 10.78
N GLU A 96 -8.72 -3.87 12.07
CA GLU A 96 -9.54 -3.42 13.20
C GLU A 96 -9.68 -1.91 13.27
N GLY A 97 -8.65 -1.16 12.88
CA GLY A 97 -8.69 0.30 12.86
C GLY A 97 -9.58 0.88 11.75
N GLY A 98 -10.28 0.06 10.97
CA GLY A 98 -11.05 0.50 9.81
C GLY A 98 -10.20 1.16 8.72
N ARG A 99 -8.86 1.07 8.83
CA ARG A 99 -7.89 1.47 7.79
C ARG A 99 -7.83 0.36 6.76
N LEU A 100 -9.01 0.08 6.19
CA LEU A 100 -9.30 -0.85 5.13
C LEU A 100 -8.19 -0.82 4.09
N ARG A 101 -7.80 -2.04 3.67
CA ARG A 101 -6.94 -2.37 2.52
C ARG A 101 -6.56 -1.13 1.73
N TYR A 102 -5.29 -0.74 1.82
CA TYR A 102 -4.74 0.28 0.96
C TYR A 102 -4.72 -0.27 -0.46
N GLU A 103 -5.86 -0.19 -1.11
CA GLU A 103 -6.06 -0.62 -2.47
C GLU A 103 -5.39 0.39 -3.40
N LEU A 104 -4.62 -0.14 -4.34
CA LEU A 104 -3.82 0.64 -5.30
C LEU A 104 -4.68 1.17 -6.46
N TYR A 105 -6.01 1.20 -6.29
CA TYR A 105 -6.95 1.82 -7.21
C TYR A 105 -7.05 3.32 -6.93
N PRO A 106 -7.24 4.17 -7.96
CA PRO A 106 -7.59 5.56 -7.73
C PRO A 106 -8.91 5.59 -6.95
N VAL A 107 -9.02 6.53 -6.02
CA VAL A 107 -10.27 6.77 -5.32
C VAL A 107 -10.61 8.23 -5.49
N PHE A 108 -11.85 8.48 -5.87
CA PHE A 108 -12.36 9.81 -6.13
C PHE A 108 -13.80 9.94 -5.64
N ARG A 109 -14.23 11.18 -5.41
CA ARG A 109 -15.58 11.52 -4.95
C ARG A 109 -16.03 12.77 -5.67
N LEU A 110 -17.22 12.70 -6.27
CA LEU A 110 -17.85 13.87 -6.87
C LEU A 110 -18.57 14.67 -5.76
N LEU A 111 -18.28 15.96 -5.69
CA LEU A 111 -19.08 16.95 -4.97
C LEU A 111 -19.78 17.87 -5.98
N ASP A 112 -20.75 18.65 -5.51
CA ASP A 112 -21.51 19.59 -6.36
C ASP A 112 -20.64 20.67 -7.02
N CYS A 113 -19.43 20.91 -6.52
CA CYS A 113 -18.52 21.95 -7.01
C CYS A 113 -17.26 21.41 -7.69
N CYS A 114 -16.89 20.15 -7.46
CA CYS A 114 -15.58 19.62 -7.88
C CYS A 114 -15.53 18.09 -7.83
N LEU A 115 -14.51 17.52 -8.46
CA LEU A 115 -14.09 16.14 -8.25
C LEU A 115 -12.92 16.11 -7.29
N ILE A 116 -13.06 15.38 -6.18
CA ILE A 116 -11.97 15.16 -5.23
C ILE A 116 -11.28 13.85 -5.57
N ILE A 117 -9.95 13.84 -5.61
CA ILE A 117 -9.12 12.66 -5.86
C ILE A 117 -8.12 12.49 -4.72
N ASP A 118 -7.97 11.26 -4.21
CA ASP A 118 -6.82 10.90 -3.39
C ASP A 118 -5.57 10.89 -4.27
N LYS A 119 -4.71 11.90 -4.04
CA LYS A 119 -3.49 12.12 -4.80
C LYS A 119 -2.61 10.87 -4.83
N ARG A 120 -2.43 10.24 -3.67
CA ARG A 120 -1.46 9.15 -3.52
C ARG A 120 -1.95 7.90 -4.23
N ARG A 121 -3.23 7.55 -4.04
CA ARG A 121 -3.84 6.38 -4.69
C ARG A 121 -3.88 6.53 -6.21
N PHE A 122 -4.09 7.75 -6.72
CA PHE A 122 -4.00 8.01 -8.15
C PHE A 122 -2.61 7.67 -8.73
N PHE A 123 -1.53 8.17 -8.12
CA PHE A 123 -0.17 7.90 -8.60
C PHE A 123 0.29 6.46 -8.35
N ASP A 124 -0.14 5.85 -7.25
CA ASP A 124 0.14 4.44 -6.97
C ASP A 124 -0.51 3.54 -8.05
N CYS A 125 -1.73 3.86 -8.48
CA CYS A 125 -2.40 3.13 -9.55
C CYS A 125 -1.66 3.23 -10.89
N GLN A 126 -1.20 4.42 -11.27
CA GLN A 126 -0.36 4.59 -12.46
C GLN A 126 0.91 3.74 -12.38
N THR A 127 1.52 3.65 -11.19
CA THR A 127 2.70 2.81 -10.98
C THR A 127 2.37 1.33 -11.19
N MET A 128 1.21 0.85 -10.71
CA MET A 128 0.79 -0.54 -10.89
C MET A 128 0.58 -0.87 -12.37
N VAL A 129 -0.15 -0.04 -13.11
CA VAL A 129 -0.33 -0.24 -14.56
C VAL A 129 1.01 -0.26 -15.30
N LYS A 130 1.94 0.64 -14.96
CA LYS A 130 3.29 0.66 -15.54
C LYS A 130 4.06 -0.64 -15.31
N VAL A 131 4.02 -1.16 -14.08
CA VAL A 131 4.77 -2.37 -13.71
C VAL A 131 4.14 -3.60 -14.33
N GLU A 132 2.82 -3.76 -14.21
CA GLU A 132 2.10 -4.95 -14.69
C GLU A 132 2.06 -5.03 -16.22
N SER A 133 2.02 -3.89 -16.91
CA SER A 133 2.05 -3.84 -18.38
C SER A 133 3.33 -4.39 -19.01
N LYS A 134 4.38 -4.62 -18.22
CA LYS A 134 5.64 -5.24 -18.65
C LYS A 134 5.66 -6.76 -18.47
N GLY A 135 4.64 -7.34 -17.86
CA GLY A 135 4.53 -8.78 -17.63
C GLY A 135 4.21 -9.56 -18.91
N GLU A 136 4.77 -10.76 -19.05
CA GLU A 136 4.57 -11.65 -20.20
C GLU A 136 3.10 -12.08 -20.40
N HIS A 137 2.28 -12.03 -19.34
CA HIS A 137 0.86 -12.41 -19.35
C HIS A 137 -0.09 -11.22 -19.14
N TYR A 138 0.39 -9.99 -19.37
CA TYR A 138 -0.44 -8.81 -19.23
C TYR A 138 -1.61 -8.82 -20.22
N ASN A 139 -2.84 -8.74 -19.68
CA ASN A 139 -4.04 -8.55 -20.47
C ASN A 139 -4.59 -7.12 -20.28
N PRO A 140 -4.35 -6.20 -21.24
CA PRO A 140 -4.78 -4.80 -21.11
C PRO A 140 -6.30 -4.63 -21.10
N VAL A 141 -7.07 -5.57 -21.67
CA VAL A 141 -8.53 -5.41 -21.81
C VAL A 141 -9.22 -5.49 -20.44
N ASN A 142 -8.75 -6.39 -19.57
CA ASN A 142 -9.38 -6.68 -18.29
C ASN A 142 -8.51 -6.26 -17.09
N HIS A 143 -7.50 -5.42 -17.30
CA HIS A 143 -6.59 -5.04 -16.24
C HIS A 143 -7.28 -4.05 -15.27
N PRO A 144 -7.51 -4.42 -14.01
CA PRO A 144 -8.43 -3.68 -13.15
C PRO A 144 -7.90 -2.27 -12.81
N TYR A 145 -6.59 -2.10 -12.63
CA TYR A 145 -6.01 -0.77 -12.38
C TYR A 145 -6.11 0.14 -13.59
N LYS A 146 -6.04 -0.42 -14.81
CA LYS A 146 -6.17 0.36 -16.05
C LYS A 146 -7.61 0.87 -16.19
N LEU A 147 -8.59 -0.03 -16.01
CA LEU A 147 -10.01 0.33 -16.04
C LEU A 147 -10.36 1.41 -15.00
N ALA A 148 -9.80 1.32 -13.79
CA ALA A 148 -10.02 2.33 -12.76
C ALA A 148 -9.38 3.70 -13.10
N LEU A 149 -8.23 3.72 -13.77
CA LEU A 149 -7.66 4.97 -14.30
C LEU A 149 -8.54 5.57 -15.40
N GLU A 150 -9.07 4.73 -16.30
CA GLU A 150 -9.99 5.17 -17.36
C GLU A 150 -11.27 5.79 -16.78
N GLU A 151 -11.82 5.19 -15.73
CA GLU A 151 -12.98 5.71 -15.01
C GLU A 151 -12.69 7.09 -14.40
N MET A 152 -11.55 7.23 -13.72
CA MET A 152 -11.16 8.51 -13.12
C MET A 152 -10.94 9.59 -14.19
N LEU A 153 -10.24 9.28 -15.29
CA LEU A 153 -10.04 10.23 -16.39
C LEU A 153 -11.37 10.69 -16.98
N SER A 154 -12.32 9.78 -17.15
CA SER A 154 -13.67 10.10 -17.62
C SER A 154 -14.40 11.01 -16.63
N ALA A 155 -14.31 10.72 -15.33
CA ALA A 155 -14.90 11.57 -14.29
C ALA A 155 -14.30 12.98 -14.28
N ALA A 156 -12.98 13.11 -14.47
CA ALA A 156 -12.31 14.41 -14.56
C ALA A 156 -12.81 15.22 -15.77
N VAL A 157 -12.91 14.59 -16.94
CA VAL A 157 -13.46 15.21 -18.16
C VAL A 157 -14.89 15.71 -17.94
N GLU A 158 -15.77 14.88 -17.38
CA GLU A 158 -17.16 15.26 -17.10
C GLU A 158 -17.28 16.37 -16.04
N THR A 159 -16.32 16.45 -15.13
CA THR A 159 -16.23 17.54 -14.15
C THR A 159 -15.90 18.85 -14.84
N TYR A 160 -14.89 18.86 -15.72
CA TYR A 160 -14.54 20.06 -16.47
C TYR A 160 -15.61 20.50 -17.46
N LYS A 161 -16.37 19.59 -18.08
CA LYS A 161 -17.55 19.93 -18.92
C LYS A 161 -18.61 20.73 -18.16
N LYS A 162 -18.66 20.60 -16.83
CA LYS A 162 -19.56 21.34 -15.94
C LYS A 162 -18.95 22.65 -15.41
N ASN A 163 -17.80 23.07 -15.94
CA ASN A 163 -17.00 24.20 -15.43
C ASN A 163 -16.61 24.05 -13.95
N GLN A 164 -16.44 22.81 -13.49
CA GLN A 164 -15.98 22.48 -12.14
C GLN A 164 -14.49 22.13 -12.16
N THR A 165 -13.85 22.10 -10.99
CA THR A 165 -12.41 21.82 -10.86
C THR A 165 -12.13 20.43 -10.29
N VAL A 166 -10.88 19.99 -10.39
CA VAL A 166 -10.40 18.77 -9.74
C VAL A 166 -9.55 19.17 -8.55
N VAL A 167 -9.82 18.58 -7.39
CA VAL A 167 -9.06 18.82 -6.16
C VAL A 167 -8.32 17.57 -5.75
N TYR A 168 -7.02 17.71 -5.50
CA TYR A 168 -6.19 16.66 -4.95
C TYR A 168 -6.08 16.81 -3.44
N LEU A 169 -6.42 15.74 -2.72
CA LEU A 169 -6.24 15.64 -1.29
C LEU A 169 -5.27 14.51 -0.94
N MET A 170 -4.56 14.66 0.16
CA MET A 170 -3.88 13.56 0.83
C MET A 170 -4.93 12.65 1.49
N GLN A 171 -4.61 11.36 1.65
CA GLN A 171 -5.54 10.35 2.13
C GLN A 171 -6.42 10.78 3.33
N LYS A 172 -5.81 11.35 4.37
CA LYS A 172 -6.57 11.80 5.55
C LYS A 172 -7.59 12.90 5.21
N GLY A 173 -7.24 13.85 4.34
CA GLY A 173 -8.17 14.87 3.86
C GLY A 173 -9.27 14.26 2.99
N PHE A 174 -8.93 13.30 2.13
CA PHE A 174 -9.91 12.58 1.31
C PHE A 174 -10.94 11.82 2.17
N ASP A 175 -10.46 11.15 3.22
CA ASP A 175 -11.29 10.37 4.15
C ASP A 175 -12.24 11.26 4.97
N GLU A 176 -11.93 12.54 5.16
CA GLU A 176 -12.68 13.48 6.00
C GLU A 176 -13.62 14.42 5.22
N VAL A 177 -13.60 14.42 3.88
CA VAL A 177 -14.34 15.40 3.05
C VAL A 177 -15.53 14.77 2.34
N TYR A 178 -16.75 15.04 2.83
CA TYR A 178 -17.99 14.52 2.20
C TYR A 178 -18.89 15.59 1.61
N ASN A 179 -18.60 16.86 1.87
CA ASN A 179 -19.35 18.02 1.39
C ASN A 179 -18.42 19.23 1.24
N LEU A 180 -18.97 20.35 0.77
CA LEU A 180 -18.22 21.60 0.54
C LEU A 180 -17.64 22.20 1.83
N ASP A 181 -18.36 22.13 2.95
CA ASP A 181 -17.90 22.70 4.22
C ASP A 181 -16.66 21.96 4.75
N ASP A 182 -16.64 20.63 4.62
CA ASP A 182 -15.47 19.83 4.95
C ASP A 182 -14.28 20.18 4.05
N LEU A 183 -14.53 20.39 2.75
CA LEU A 183 -13.49 20.75 1.79
C LEU A 183 -12.85 22.09 2.15
N GLN A 184 -13.66 23.12 2.42
CA GLN A 184 -13.18 24.45 2.83
C GLN A 184 -12.37 24.38 4.12
N ARG A 185 -12.77 23.52 5.08
CA ARG A 185 -12.00 23.28 6.30
C ARG A 185 -10.62 22.70 5.97
N VAL A 186 -10.58 21.62 5.19
CA VAL A 186 -9.32 20.94 4.82
C VAL A 186 -8.40 21.83 4.00
N GLU A 187 -8.95 22.62 3.08
CA GLU A 187 -8.22 23.63 2.32
C GLU A 187 -7.56 24.66 3.24
N LYS A 188 -8.32 25.22 4.19
CA LYS A 188 -7.83 26.22 5.14
C LYS A 188 -6.74 25.66 6.07
N GLU A 189 -6.85 24.40 6.48
CA GLU A 189 -5.83 23.73 7.30
C GLU A 189 -4.54 23.45 6.51
N GLY A 190 -4.63 23.30 5.19
CA GLY A 190 -3.51 23.17 4.25
C GLY A 190 -2.68 21.88 4.36
N MET A 191 -2.74 21.15 5.49
CA MET A 191 -1.94 19.95 5.73
C MET A 191 -2.30 18.80 4.78
N TRP A 192 -3.58 18.67 4.43
CA TRP A 192 -4.10 17.58 3.61
C TRP A 192 -4.55 18.03 2.22
N PHE A 193 -4.54 19.33 1.95
CA PHE A 193 -4.87 19.89 0.65
C PHE A 193 -3.63 19.87 -0.24
N ALA A 194 -3.68 19.14 -1.35
CA ALA A 194 -2.53 18.94 -2.21
C ALA A 194 -2.58 19.79 -3.50
N GLY A 195 -3.69 20.47 -3.76
CA GLY A 195 -3.86 21.42 -4.85
C GLY A 195 -5.24 21.34 -5.49
N GLU A 196 -5.71 22.48 -5.98
CA GLU A 196 -6.81 22.55 -6.94
C GLU A 196 -6.21 22.68 -8.35
N HIS A 197 -6.80 21.96 -9.28
CA HIS A 197 -6.38 21.88 -10.66
C HIS A 197 -7.51 22.36 -11.55
N THR A 198 -7.20 23.40 -12.33
CA THR A 198 -8.05 23.81 -13.45
C THR A 198 -7.92 22.81 -14.60
N LYS A 199 -8.80 22.93 -15.59
CA LYS A 199 -8.72 22.15 -16.84
C LYS A 199 -7.34 22.25 -17.48
N ASP A 200 -6.78 23.46 -17.53
CA ASP A 200 -5.48 23.73 -18.16
C ASP A 200 -4.33 23.10 -17.35
N ASP A 201 -4.37 23.20 -16.01
CA ASP A 201 -3.37 22.56 -15.14
C ASP A 201 -3.38 21.03 -15.29
N PHE A 202 -4.58 20.45 -15.39
CA PHE A 202 -4.74 19.01 -15.53
C PHE A 202 -4.32 18.54 -16.92
N LEU A 203 -4.68 19.27 -17.98
CA LEU A 203 -4.23 19.01 -19.34
C LEU A 203 -2.70 19.07 -19.42
N GLU A 204 -2.07 20.09 -18.83
CA GLU A 204 -0.61 20.20 -18.80
C GLU A 204 0.03 18.99 -18.10
N MET A 205 -0.56 18.51 -17.00
CA MET A 205 -0.11 17.30 -16.32
C MET A 205 -0.19 16.07 -17.24
N LEU A 206 -1.29 15.89 -17.97
CA LEU A 206 -1.46 14.77 -18.92
C LEU A 206 -0.46 14.87 -20.08
N GLU A 207 -0.23 16.06 -20.62
CA GLU A 207 0.75 16.28 -21.70
C GLU A 207 2.20 16.09 -21.26
N ARG A 208 2.53 16.40 -20.00
CA ARG A 208 3.83 16.03 -19.42
C ARG A 208 3.93 14.53 -19.27
N THR A 209 2.85 13.90 -18.84
CA THR A 209 2.75 12.45 -18.68
C THR A 209 2.92 11.73 -20.01
N SER A 210 2.39 12.23 -21.13
CA SER A 210 2.60 11.61 -22.45
C SER A 210 4.06 11.62 -22.92
N LYS A 211 4.88 12.53 -22.38
CA LYS A 211 6.33 12.64 -22.65
C LYS A 211 7.18 11.75 -21.74
N THR A 212 6.59 11.18 -20.69
CA THR A 212 7.27 10.32 -19.72
C THR A 212 6.61 8.94 -19.72
N GLU A 213 7.36 7.84 -19.80
CA GLU A 213 6.75 6.51 -19.70
C GLU A 213 6.20 6.29 -18.28
N THR A 214 4.88 6.41 -18.08
CA THR A 214 4.17 6.20 -16.80
C THR A 214 3.31 4.93 -16.91
N GLY A 215 2.22 4.83 -16.15
CA GLY A 215 1.16 3.86 -16.46
C GLY A 215 -0.14 4.51 -16.90
N LEU A 216 -0.22 5.84 -16.81
CA LEU A 216 -1.43 6.58 -17.20
C LEU A 216 -1.65 6.52 -18.72
N GLU A 217 -0.56 6.52 -19.50
CA GLU A 217 -0.63 6.43 -20.96
C GLU A 217 -1.09 5.05 -21.48
N LYS A 218 -1.20 4.07 -20.59
CA LYS A 218 -1.73 2.73 -20.91
C LYS A 218 -3.25 2.67 -20.80
N ALA A 219 -3.92 3.69 -20.27
CA ALA A 219 -5.38 3.81 -20.31
C ALA A 219 -5.84 4.04 -21.75
N ASP A 220 -6.83 3.29 -22.22
CA ASP A 220 -7.26 3.33 -23.63
C ASP A 220 -7.86 4.70 -23.99
N ASN A 221 -8.49 5.37 -23.01
CA ASN A 221 -9.06 6.70 -23.18
C ASN A 221 -8.05 7.84 -22.93
N PHE A 222 -6.76 7.57 -22.70
CA PHE A 222 -5.79 8.61 -22.36
C PHE A 222 -5.66 9.69 -23.43
N GLN A 223 -5.41 9.30 -24.68
CA GLN A 223 -5.28 10.27 -25.77
C GLN A 223 -6.62 10.96 -26.09
N VAL A 224 -7.73 10.24 -25.95
CA VAL A 224 -9.08 10.81 -26.10
C VAL A 224 -9.32 11.90 -25.05
N THR A 225 -8.95 11.64 -23.79
CA THR A 225 -9.04 12.59 -22.68
C THR A 225 -8.25 13.86 -22.98
N ILE A 226 -7.00 13.75 -23.43
CA ILE A 226 -6.18 14.91 -23.81
C ILE A 226 -6.88 15.73 -24.91
N ASN A 227 -7.37 15.06 -25.96
CA ASN A 227 -8.01 15.72 -27.08
C ASN A 227 -9.31 16.42 -26.68
N GLU A 228 -10.14 15.78 -25.84
CA GLU A 228 -11.38 16.38 -25.34
C GLU A 228 -11.07 17.64 -24.51
N LEU A 229 -10.16 17.56 -23.55
CA LEU A 229 -9.80 18.70 -22.70
C LEU A 229 -9.18 19.86 -23.50
N ALA A 230 -8.39 19.57 -24.53
CA ALA A 230 -7.81 20.59 -25.41
C ALA A 230 -8.86 21.29 -26.30
N SER A 231 -10.00 20.64 -26.55
CA SER A 231 -11.09 21.17 -27.39
C SER A 231 -12.16 21.99 -26.64
N MET A 232 -12.15 21.93 -25.30
CA MET A 232 -13.03 22.70 -24.41
C MET A 232 -12.52 24.12 -24.21
#